data_AF-A0A927C3R4-F1
#
_entry.id   AF-A0A927C3R4-F1
#
_cell.length_a   1.000
_cell.length_b   1.000
_cell.length_c   1.000
_cell.angle_alpha   90.00
_cell.angle_beta   90.00
_cell.angle_gamma   90.00
#
_symmetry.space_group_name_H-M   'P 1'
#
loop_
_entity.id
_entity.type
_entity.pdbx_description
1 polymer ?
#
loop_
_entity_poly.entity_id
_entity_poly.type
_entity_poly.pdbx_seq_one_letter_code
_entity_poly.pdbx_strand_id
1 'polypeptide(L)'
;MAVWVGMIAMAGLAAELGLLMLHYLDDALQKPEALDSKNRLDEFHEKVAQSAAQRIRPMLMTSLTLLISLIPILISDGTGADVMKRIAAPMVGGTASALIAVLLVFPAIFALWKAPRLFSTDDKGKLKIHQ
;
A
#
# COMPACT_ATOMS: atom_id res chain seq x y z
N MET A 1 -14.06 14.71 23.34
CA MET A 1 -14.18 15.48 22.07
C MET A 1 -12.89 15.47 21.26
N ALA A 2 -11.72 15.75 21.84
CA ALA A 2 -10.42 15.75 21.14
C ALA A 2 -10.09 14.48 20.32
N VAL A 3 -10.42 13.29 20.83
CA VAL A 3 -10.17 12.00 20.13
C VAL A 3 -10.93 11.91 18.79
N TRP A 4 -12.14 12.46 18.71
CA TRP A 4 -12.95 12.43 17.48
C TRP A 4 -12.29 13.21 16.34
N VAL A 5 -11.60 14.31 16.68
CA VAL A 5 -10.83 15.10 15.70
C VAL A 5 -9.69 14.27 15.11
N GLY A 6 -8.97 13.52 15.96
CA GLY A 6 -7.91 12.60 15.50
C GLY A 6 -8.44 11.47 14.61
N MET A 7 -9.64 10.95 14.91
CA MET A 7 -10.28 9.93 14.06
C MET A 7 -10.71 10.48 12.68
N ILE A 8 -11.23 11.71 12.64
CA ILE A 8 -11.58 12.38 11.37
C ILE A 8 -10.32 12.63 10.54
N ALA A 9 -9.23 13.09 11.16
CA ALA A 9 -7.96 13.26 10.48
C ALA A 9 -7.43 11.93 9.89
N MET A 10 -7.54 10.83 10.63
CA MET A 10 -7.21 9.49 10.14
C MET A 10 -8.07 9.04 8.96
N ALA A 11 -9.35 9.41 8.93
CA ALA A 11 -10.21 9.09 7.79
C ALA A 11 -9.73 9.76 6.49
N GLY A 12 -9.24 11.00 6.55
CA GLY A 12 -8.61 11.67 5.40
C GLY A 12 -7.35 10.95 4.91
N LEU A 13 -6.51 10.50 5.85
CA LEU A 13 -5.33 9.68 5.56
C LEU A 13 -5.67 8.36 4.88
N ALA A 14 -6.74 7.70 5.32
CA ALA A 14 -7.22 6.49 4.66
C ALA A 14 -7.70 6.77 3.22
N ALA A 15 -8.37 7.91 2.99
CA ALA A 15 -8.80 8.32 1.65
C ALA A 15 -7.61 8.61 0.72
N GLU A 16 -6.57 9.28 1.22
CA GLU A 16 -5.32 9.52 0.47
C GLU A 16 -4.68 8.20 0.00
N LEU A 17 -4.53 7.24 0.92
CA LEU A 17 -3.96 5.92 0.62
C LEU A 17 -4.85 5.11 -0.34
N GLY A 18 -6.17 5.21 -0.22
CA GLY A 18 -7.12 4.58 -1.13
C GLY A 18 -7.08 5.17 -2.55
N LEU A 19 -6.97 6.50 -2.65
CA LEU A 19 -6.83 7.20 -3.93
C LEU A 19 -5.50 6.86 -4.62
N LEU A 20 -4.40 6.82 -3.87
CA LEU A 20 -3.09 6.36 -4.38
C LEU A 20 -3.18 4.96 -4.99
N MET A 21 -3.94 4.07 -4.35
CA MET A 21 -4.16 2.72 -4.86
C MET A 21 -4.99 2.72 -6.15
N LEU A 22 -6.03 3.56 -6.24
CA LEU A 22 -6.82 3.72 -7.47
C LEU A 22 -5.98 4.30 -8.61
N HIS A 23 -5.19 5.34 -8.34
CA HIS A 23 -4.31 5.95 -9.32
C HIS A 23 -3.26 4.96 -9.85
N TYR A 24 -2.70 4.13 -8.97
CA TYR A 24 -1.79 3.06 -9.38
C TYR A 24 -2.52 2.02 -10.27
N LEU A 25 -3.77 1.70 -9.95
CA LEU A 25 -4.56 0.75 -10.75
C LEU A 25 -4.75 1.27 -12.18
N ASP A 26 -5.06 2.56 -12.34
CA ASP A 26 -5.18 3.20 -13.65
C ASP A 26 -3.84 3.18 -14.42
N ASP A 27 -2.72 3.49 -13.76
CA ASP A 27 -1.39 3.45 -14.38
C ASP A 27 -0.97 2.02 -14.78
N ALA A 28 -1.35 1.01 -13.97
CA ALA A 28 -1.10 -0.40 -14.27
C ALA A 28 -1.95 -0.93 -15.43
N LEU A 29 -3.12 -0.35 -15.70
CA LEU A 29 -3.96 -0.69 -16.87
C LEU A 29 -3.44 -0.06 -18.17
N GLN A 30 -2.76 1.09 -18.08
CA GLN A 30 -2.21 1.81 -19.24
C GLN A 30 -0.84 1.30 -19.69
N LYS A 31 -0.14 0.52 -18.87
CA LYS A 31 1.14 -0.11 -19.21
C LYS A 31 0.92 -1.55 -19.67
N PRO A 32 0.81 -1.83 -20.99
CA PRO A 32 0.84 -3.19 -21.50
C PRO A 32 2.25 -3.77 -21.28
N GLU A 33 2.43 -4.56 -20.23
CA GLU A 33 3.67 -5.31 -20.03
C GLU A 33 3.81 -6.39 -21.11
N ALA A 34 4.75 -6.18 -22.04
CA ALA A 34 5.24 -7.21 -22.93
C ALA A 34 6.04 -8.23 -22.12
N LEU A 35 5.44 -9.39 -21.86
CA LEU A 35 6.11 -10.55 -21.25
C LEU A 35 6.87 -11.31 -22.35
N ASP A 36 8.20 -11.23 -22.33
CA ASP A 36 9.04 -12.09 -23.15
C ASP A 36 9.27 -13.43 -22.43
N SER A 37 8.94 -14.52 -23.12
CA SER A 37 8.60 -15.81 -22.53
C SER A 37 9.80 -16.75 -22.47
N LYS A 38 10.83 -16.42 -21.66
CA LYS A 38 12.02 -17.30 -21.59
C LYS A 38 12.59 -17.66 -20.22
N ASN A 39 12.23 -17.02 -19.09
CA ASN A 39 12.65 -17.47 -17.76
C ASN A 39 11.59 -17.23 -16.67
N ARG A 40 10.60 -18.14 -16.59
CA ARG A 40 9.29 -17.88 -15.98
C ARG A 40 9.24 -17.86 -14.43
N LEU A 41 10.25 -18.39 -13.73
CA LEU A 41 10.24 -18.52 -12.25
C LEU A 41 11.08 -17.44 -11.57
N ASP A 42 12.32 -17.22 -12.00
CA ASP A 42 13.18 -16.17 -11.43
C ASP A 42 12.64 -14.77 -11.76
N GLU A 43 12.19 -14.57 -13.00
CA GLU A 43 11.58 -13.30 -13.42
C GLU A 43 10.25 -13.02 -12.70
N PHE A 44 9.54 -14.07 -12.26
CA PHE A 44 8.32 -13.91 -11.47
C PHE A 44 8.63 -13.36 -10.08
N HIS A 45 9.62 -13.94 -9.39
CA HIS A 45 10.04 -13.49 -8.05
C HIS A 45 10.58 -12.07 -8.10
N GLU A 46 11.40 -11.76 -9.10
CA GLU A 46 11.95 -10.41 -9.28
C GLU A 46 10.86 -9.39 -9.61
N LYS A 47 9.89 -9.73 -10.48
CA LYS A 47 8.75 -8.85 -10.76
C LYS A 47 7.81 -8.66 -9.57
N VAL A 48 7.60 -9.68 -8.72
CA VAL A 48 6.83 -9.52 -7.47
C VAL A 48 7.56 -8.58 -6.53
N ALA A 49 8.86 -8.77 -6.33
CA ALA A 49 9.67 -7.92 -5.47
C ALA A 49 9.68 -6.46 -5.97
N GLN A 50 9.82 -6.26 -7.28
CA GLN A 50 9.83 -4.94 -7.90
C GLN A 50 8.45 -4.26 -7.80
N SER A 51 7.36 -4.99 -8.03
CA SER A 51 5.99 -4.48 -7.90
C SER A 51 5.62 -4.15 -6.45
N ALA A 52 6.05 -4.98 -5.49
CA ALA A 52 5.85 -4.73 -4.07
C ALA A 52 6.66 -3.49 -3.61
N ALA A 53 7.92 -3.39 -4.02
CA ALA A 53 8.77 -2.26 -3.68
C ALA A 53 8.23 -0.92 -4.21
N GLN A 54 7.62 -0.90 -5.40
CA GLN A 54 7.05 0.34 -5.96
C GLN A 54 5.91 0.93 -5.12
N ARG A 55 5.17 0.10 -4.36
CA ARG A 55 4.02 0.57 -3.56
C ARG A 55 4.35 0.76 -2.09
N ILE A 56 5.21 -0.10 -1.54
CA ILE A 56 5.67 -0.01 -0.15
C ILE A 56 6.48 1.28 0.07
N ARG A 57 7.24 1.76 -0.94
CA ARG A 57 7.99 3.03 -0.85
C ARG A 57 7.10 4.24 -0.54
N PRO A 58 6.06 4.55 -1.33
CA PRO A 58 5.09 5.61 -1.01
C PRO A 58 4.44 5.46 0.37
N MET A 59 4.02 4.25 0.74
CA MET A 59 3.27 4.03 1.99
C MET A 59 4.15 4.20 3.23
N LEU A 60 5.40 3.73 3.16
CA LEU A 60 6.39 3.97 4.20
C LEU A 60 6.78 5.45 4.30
N MET A 61 6.93 6.16 3.17
CA MET A 61 7.30 7.58 3.18
C MET A 61 6.28 8.43 3.94
N THR A 62 4.99 8.28 3.64
CA THR A 62 3.92 9.05 4.30
C THR A 62 3.79 8.69 5.78
N SER A 63 3.76 7.40 6.10
CA SER A 63 3.58 6.93 7.48
C SER A 63 4.75 7.29 8.38
N LEU A 64 6.00 7.14 7.92
CA LEU A 64 7.18 7.58 8.66
C LEU A 64 7.18 9.09 8.88
N THR A 65 6.82 9.87 7.86
CA THR A 65 6.73 11.34 7.97
C THR A 65 5.72 11.74 9.03
N LEU A 66 4.54 11.11 9.06
CA LEU A 66 3.51 11.35 10.08
C LEU A 66 3.99 11.00 11.48
N LEU A 67 4.61 9.84 11.64
CA LEU A 67 5.13 9.39 12.93
C LEU A 67 6.23 10.35 13.43
N ILE A 68 7.20 10.68 12.57
CA ILE A 68 8.28 11.64 12.90
C ILE A 68 7.72 13.02 13.27
N SER A 69 6.69 13.48 12.54
CA SER A 69 6.03 14.76 12.82
C SER A 69 5.28 14.77 14.16
N LEU A 70 4.66 13.65 14.56
CA LEU A 70 3.87 13.56 15.79
C LEU A 70 4.68 13.19 17.04
N ILE A 71 5.86 12.57 16.89
CA ILE A 71 6.77 12.27 18.02
C ILE A 71 7.03 13.49 18.93
N PRO A 72 7.41 14.68 18.43
CA PRO A 72 7.67 15.83 19.30
C PRO A 72 6.41 16.32 20.03
N ILE A 73 5.24 16.13 19.44
CA ILE A 73 3.95 16.52 20.04
C ILE A 73 3.63 15.60 21.23
N LEU A 74 3.98 14.33 21.15
CA LEU A 74 3.73 13.35 22.22
C LEU A 74 4.66 13.51 23.43
N ILE A 75 5.89 13.98 23.21
CA ILE A 75 6.91 14.16 24.26
C ILE A 75 6.81 15.55 24.91
N SER A 76 6.11 16.50 24.30
CA SER A 76 5.92 17.84 24.86
C SER A 76 5.09 17.80 26.16
N ASP A 77 5.57 18.45 27.22
CA ASP A 77 4.93 18.52 28.55
C ASP A 77 4.55 19.96 28.97
N GLY A 78 4.19 20.81 28.00
CA GLY A 78 3.73 22.18 28.23
C GLY A 78 2.22 22.30 28.53
N THR A 79 1.77 23.51 28.87
CA THR A 79 0.34 23.82 29.06
C THR A 79 -0.45 23.53 27.79
N GLY A 80 -1.49 22.68 27.88
CA GLY A 80 -2.28 22.24 26.72
C GLY A 80 -1.76 20.97 26.01
N ALA A 81 -0.63 20.41 26.46
CA ALA A 81 -0.08 19.18 25.91
C ALA A 81 -1.04 17.98 26.06
N ASP A 82 -1.77 17.88 27.17
CA ASP A 82 -2.73 16.78 27.38
C ASP A 82 -3.84 16.75 26.30
N VAL A 83 -4.27 17.94 25.83
CA VAL A 83 -5.25 18.03 24.74
C VAL A 83 -4.63 17.60 23.42
N MET A 84 -3.42 18.07 23.10
CA MET A 84 -2.74 17.70 21.85
C MET A 84 -2.39 16.22 21.79
N LYS A 85 -1.92 15.63 22.90
CA LYS A 85 -1.64 14.19 23.02
C LYS A 85 -2.89 13.35 22.74
N ARG A 86 -4.07 13.78 23.18
CA ARG A 86 -5.35 13.08 22.93
C ARG A 86 -5.82 13.17 21.47
N ILE A 87 -5.35 14.15 20.69
CA ILE A 87 -5.62 14.26 19.24
C ILE A 87 -4.60 13.43 18.45
N ALA A 88 -3.33 13.49 18.86
CA ALA A 88 -2.22 12.81 18.19
C ALA A 88 -2.17 11.30 18.46
N ALA A 89 -2.56 10.85 19.67
CA ALA A 89 -2.48 9.43 20.04
C ALA A 89 -3.31 8.49 19.11
N PRO A 90 -4.57 8.81 18.75
CA PRO A 90 -5.33 8.05 17.77
C PRO A 90 -4.68 8.02 16.38
N MET A 91 -4.04 9.11 15.97
CA MET A 91 -3.40 9.21 14.66
C MET A 91 -2.15 8.34 14.56
N VAL A 92 -1.32 8.31 15.60
CA VAL A 92 -0.13 7.45 15.66
C VAL A 92 -0.55 5.98 15.68
N GLY A 93 -1.46 5.60 16.58
CA GLY A 93 -1.93 4.22 16.68
C GLY A 93 -2.64 3.75 15.40
N GLY A 94 -3.47 4.62 14.82
CA GLY A 94 -4.18 4.35 13.58
C GLY A 94 -3.24 4.20 12.38
N THR A 95 -2.26 5.09 12.23
CA THR A 95 -1.29 5.06 11.12
C THR A 95 -0.39 3.84 11.22
N ALA A 96 0.09 3.49 12.43
CA ALA A 96 0.88 2.30 12.67
C ALA A 96 0.09 1.01 12.37
N SER A 97 -1.16 0.93 12.82
CA SER A 97 -2.04 -0.21 12.54
C SER A 97 -2.36 -0.31 11.05
N ALA A 98 -2.62 0.82 10.39
CA ALA A 98 -2.86 0.88 8.95
C ALA A 98 -1.63 0.47 8.14
N LEU A 99 -0.42 0.84 8.56
CA LEU A 99 0.84 0.40 7.95
C LEU A 99 0.95 -1.13 7.94
N ILE A 100 0.67 -1.76 9.07
CA ILE A 100 0.69 -3.22 9.22
C ILE A 100 -0.40 -3.85 8.36
N ALA A 101 -1.62 -3.32 8.42
CA ALA A 101 -2.75 -3.79 7.62
C ALA A 101 -2.43 -3.71 6.14
N VAL A 102 -1.87 -2.60 5.67
CA VAL A 102 -1.42 -2.40 4.29
C VAL A 102 -0.35 -3.41 3.91
N LEU A 103 0.65 -3.65 4.76
CA LEU A 103 1.70 -4.62 4.48
C LEU A 103 1.16 -6.04 4.28
N LEU A 104 0.01 -6.37 4.90
CA LEU A 104 -0.70 -7.64 4.77
C LEU A 104 -1.71 -7.65 3.62
N VAL A 105 -2.47 -6.57 3.45
CA VAL A 105 -3.52 -6.43 2.43
C VAL A 105 -2.90 -6.29 1.05
N PHE A 106 -1.79 -5.56 0.93
CA PHE A 106 -1.09 -5.36 -0.33
C PHE A 106 -0.63 -6.68 -1.01
N PRO A 107 0.10 -7.59 -0.33
CA PRO A 107 0.46 -8.88 -0.92
C PRO A 107 -0.76 -9.76 -1.18
N ALA A 108 -1.82 -9.67 -0.36
CA ALA A 108 -3.05 -10.41 -0.60
C ALA A 108 -3.74 -9.97 -1.90
N ILE A 109 -3.88 -8.66 -2.12
CA ILE A 109 -4.46 -8.10 -3.35
C ILE A 109 -3.57 -8.42 -4.56
N PHE A 110 -2.25 -8.31 -4.42
CA PHE A 110 -1.31 -8.65 -5.49
C PHE A 110 -1.40 -10.14 -5.87
N ALA A 111 -1.45 -11.04 -4.88
CA ALA A 111 -1.62 -12.47 -5.12
C ALA A 111 -2.96 -12.76 -5.82
N LEU A 112 -4.05 -12.10 -5.40
CA LEU A 112 -5.37 -12.24 -6.00
C LEU A 112 -5.42 -11.70 -7.44
N TRP A 113 -4.68 -10.63 -7.76
CA TRP A 113 -4.59 -10.08 -9.12
C TRP A 113 -3.72 -10.93 -10.06
N LYS A 114 -2.69 -11.59 -9.51
CA LYS A 114 -1.78 -12.45 -10.29
C LYS A 114 -2.34 -13.86 -10.49
N ALA A 115 -3.18 -14.36 -9.59
CA ALA A 115 -3.82 -15.67 -9.70
C ALA A 115 -4.62 -15.86 -11.01
N PRO A 116 -5.49 -14.93 -11.46
CA PRO A 116 -6.17 -15.04 -12.75
C PRO A 116 -5.22 -15.03 -13.95
N ARG A 117 -4.10 -14.29 -13.87
CA ARG A 117 -3.11 -14.23 -14.97
C ARG A 117 -2.28 -15.51 -15.10
N LEU A 118 -2.10 -16.26 -14.01
CA LEU A 118 -1.50 -17.60 -14.05
C LEU A 118 -2.45 -18.63 -14.68
N PHE A 119 -3.76 -18.52 -14.46
CA PHE A 119 -4.77 -19.39 -15.11
C PHE A 119 -5.10 -18.99 -16.56
N SER A 120 -4.89 -17.73 -16.96
CA SER A 120 -5.16 -17.28 -18.34
C SER A 120 -3.97 -17.41 -19.31
N THR A 121 -2.79 -17.83 -18.83
CA THR A 121 -1.62 -18.21 -19.66
C THR A 121 -1.47 -19.73 -19.80
N ASP A 122 -2.43 -20.54 -19.34
CA ASP A 122 -2.43 -21.97 -19.65
C ASP A 122 -3.19 -22.32 -20.95
N ASP A 123 -4.08 -21.45 -21.44
CA ASP A 123 -4.90 -21.78 -22.63
C ASP A 123 -4.45 -21.13 -23.95
N LYS A 124 -3.54 -20.14 -23.92
CA LYS A 124 -3.01 -19.51 -25.15
C LYS A 124 -1.72 -20.16 -25.68
N GLY A 125 -1.21 -21.18 -24.99
CA GLY A 125 -0.01 -21.93 -25.38
C GLY A 125 -0.28 -23.25 -26.12
N LYS A 126 -1.53 -23.73 -26.20
CA LYS A 126 -1.89 -25.01 -26.84
C LYS A 126 -2.66 -24.91 -28.17
N LEU A 127 -2.77 -23.72 -28.76
CA LEU A 127 -3.48 -23.52 -30.03
C LEU A 127 -2.61 -22.98 -31.18
N LYS A 128 -1.27 -23.15 -31.11
CA LYS A 128 -0.38 -22.75 -32.22
C LYS A 128 0.62 -23.82 -32.67
N ILE A 129 0.27 -25.09 -32.46
CA ILE A 129 0.98 -26.25 -33.02
C ILE A 129 0.01 -27.24 -33.69
N HIS A 130 -0.91 -26.72 -34.50
CA HIS A 130 -1.49 -27.48 -35.61
C HIS A 130 -2.16 -26.51 -36.57
N GLN A 131 -1.38 -26.05 -37.55
CA GLN A 131 -1.71 -25.68 -38.93
C GLN A 131 -0.53 -24.87 -39.48
#